data_AF-A0A914DAH7-F1
#
_entry.id   AF-A0A914DAH7-F1
#
_cell.length_a   1.000
_cell.length_b   1.000
_cell.length_c   1.000
_cell.angle_alpha   90.00
_cell.angle_beta   90.00
_cell.angle_gamma   90.00
#
_symmetry.space_group_name_H-M   'P 1'
#
loop_
_entity.id
_entity.type
_entity.pdbx_description
1 polymer ?
#
loop_
_entity_poly.entity_id
_entity_poly.type
_entity_poly.pdbx_seq_one_letter_code
_entity_poly.pdbx_strand_id
1 'polypeptide(L)'
;MRWAPATTNNHLLEYIRKTDSLNDQSLRLTINAVLKNMDNPGVLTGESLVVDDPSTSDISLYLSSLSTRADYLGQIKGMLMMLHSTDEQTAEQSLIDHLERILDDAGLQKNEDKMGRAIMLMAAFFIHLKDLNHRLLRALIWVPLRNFTDSTMRLSIMSWNWILVARADFQIDFFQEMASCWIKIAQRDMGVFAPDDAMACPLSCRYANRRPSPLLQPHALWVNFLTERVTLAKFCNQEQIDLFELMFIQTLSLRIGDSTVPNVTQQSTSYIGCAGFHS
;
A
#
# COMPACT_ATOMS: atom_id res chain seq x y z
N MET A 1 5.52 -9.29 21.81
CA MET A 1 5.55 -7.81 21.78
C MET A 1 4.14 -7.31 21.45
N ARG A 2 3.42 -6.67 22.38
CA ARG A 2 1.96 -6.40 22.24
C ARG A 2 1.58 -5.14 21.45
N TRP A 3 2.53 -4.22 21.21
CA TRP A 3 2.27 -2.94 20.55
C TRP A 3 3.13 -2.83 19.29
N ALA A 4 2.52 -2.50 18.14
CA ALA A 4 3.16 -2.35 16.82
C ALA A 4 4.05 -3.54 16.39
N PRO A 5 3.46 -4.75 16.19
CA PRO A 5 4.22 -5.96 15.86
C PRO A 5 4.93 -5.86 14.50
N ALA A 6 4.28 -5.26 13.49
CA ALA A 6 4.86 -5.11 12.16
C ALA A 6 6.07 -4.17 12.18
N THR A 7 5.94 -3.02 12.84
CA THR A 7 7.06 -2.07 13.00
C THR A 7 8.23 -2.73 13.74
N THR A 8 7.96 -3.42 14.84
CA THR A 8 9.01 -4.06 15.64
C THR A 8 9.73 -5.16 14.86
N ASN A 9 9.00 -6.02 14.15
CA ASN A 9 9.60 -7.05 13.29
C ASN A 9 10.51 -6.45 12.20
N ASN A 10 10.09 -5.35 11.57
CA ASN A 10 10.94 -4.68 10.59
C ASN A 10 12.21 -4.09 11.21
N HIS A 11 12.14 -3.51 12.41
CA HIS A 11 13.35 -3.05 13.13
C HIS A 11 14.31 -4.19 13.45
N LEU A 12 13.80 -5.35 13.83
CA LEU A 12 14.64 -6.53 14.09
C LEU A 12 15.28 -7.07 12.82
N LEU A 13 14.55 -7.06 11.68
CA LEU A 13 15.11 -7.39 10.37
C LEU A 13 16.25 -6.46 9.97
N GLU A 14 16.06 -5.16 10.15
CA GLU A 14 17.10 -4.17 9.84
C GLU A 14 18.29 -4.25 10.82
N TYR A 15 18.06 -4.63 12.08
CA TYR A 15 19.13 -4.91 13.04
C TYR A 15 20.00 -6.10 12.59
N ILE A 16 19.36 -7.22 12.22
CA ILE A 16 20.06 -8.43 11.73
C ILE A 16 20.91 -8.10 10.48
N ARG A 17 20.40 -7.24 9.60
CA ARG A 17 21.15 -6.78 8.43
C ARG A 17 22.41 -5.99 8.80
N LYS A 18 22.36 -5.16 9.84
CA LYS A 18 23.47 -4.28 10.25
C LYS A 18 24.55 -5.01 11.06
N THR A 19 24.22 -6.14 11.67
CA THR A 19 25.17 -6.95 12.43
C THR A 19 26.05 -7.79 11.51
N ASP A 20 27.34 -7.46 11.45
CA ASP A 20 28.35 -8.15 10.62
C ASP A 20 28.92 -9.44 11.27
N SER A 21 28.64 -9.71 12.54
CA SER A 21 29.26 -10.83 13.28
C SER A 21 28.32 -12.03 13.44
N LEU A 22 28.66 -13.14 12.76
CA LEU A 22 28.04 -14.46 12.95
C LEU A 22 28.20 -15.01 14.38
N ASN A 23 29.02 -14.38 15.22
CA ASN A 23 29.33 -14.78 16.60
C ASN A 23 28.66 -13.91 17.67
N ASP A 24 27.77 -12.99 17.28
CA ASP A 24 27.13 -12.07 18.23
C ASP A 24 26.02 -12.78 19.03
N GLN A 25 26.24 -12.89 20.34
CA GLN A 25 25.21 -13.30 21.29
C GLN A 25 23.97 -12.39 21.17
N SER A 26 24.15 -11.12 20.79
CA SER A 26 23.09 -10.14 20.53
C SER A 26 22.19 -10.55 19.34
N LEU A 27 22.78 -11.03 18.23
CA LEU A 27 22.07 -11.52 17.05
C LEU A 27 21.27 -12.78 17.40
N ARG A 28 21.89 -13.72 18.12
CA ARG A 28 21.21 -14.95 18.56
C ARG A 28 20.03 -14.64 19.49
N LEU A 29 20.19 -13.70 20.41
CA LEU A 29 19.10 -13.26 21.29
C LEU A 29 17.97 -12.58 20.52
N THR A 30 18.31 -11.76 19.52
CA THR A 30 17.34 -11.06 18.66
C THR A 30 16.53 -12.07 17.84
N ILE A 31 17.20 -13.03 17.21
CA ILE A 31 16.54 -14.12 16.46
C ILE A 31 15.68 -14.94 17.42
N ASN A 32 16.21 -15.39 18.57
CA ASN A 32 15.44 -16.15 19.55
C ASN A 32 14.22 -15.40 20.10
N ALA A 33 14.31 -14.07 20.24
CA ALA A 33 13.19 -13.24 20.67
C ALA A 33 12.10 -13.12 19.60
N VAL A 34 12.47 -13.05 18.31
CA VAL A 34 11.52 -13.13 17.20
C VAL A 34 10.85 -14.49 17.19
N LEU A 35 11.63 -15.57 17.19
CA LEU A 35 11.13 -16.96 17.17
C LEU A 35 10.14 -17.21 18.32
N LYS A 36 10.53 -16.88 19.56
CA LYS A 36 9.70 -17.08 20.75
C LYS A 36 8.43 -16.21 20.78
N ASN A 37 8.43 -15.05 20.10
CA ASN A 37 7.22 -14.24 19.96
C ASN A 37 6.26 -14.83 18.92
N MET A 38 6.76 -15.53 17.90
CA MET A 38 5.94 -16.21 16.90
C MET A 38 5.34 -17.53 17.44
N ASP A 39 5.98 -18.17 18.41
CA ASP A 39 5.50 -19.40 19.06
C ASP A 39 4.31 -19.21 20.01
N ASN A 40 3.80 -17.98 20.20
CA ASN A 40 2.77 -17.67 21.20
C ASN A 40 1.42 -17.38 20.52
N PRO A 41 0.46 -18.34 20.49
CA PRO A 41 -0.83 -18.17 19.83
C PRO A 41 -1.80 -17.37 20.70
N GLY A 42 -1.48 -16.08 20.91
CA GLY A 42 -2.16 -15.21 21.86
C GLY A 42 -2.65 -13.91 21.24
N VAL A 43 -3.86 -13.97 20.69
CA VAL A 43 -4.76 -12.85 20.35
C VAL A 43 -4.42 -12.08 19.07
N LEU A 44 -4.89 -12.60 17.93
CA LEU A 44 -5.44 -11.77 16.86
C LEU A 44 -6.66 -12.50 16.25
N THR A 45 -7.80 -11.82 16.34
CA THR A 45 -9.00 -11.94 15.49
C THR A 45 -9.59 -13.34 15.25
N GLY A 46 -10.74 -13.59 15.88
CA GLY A 46 -11.59 -14.72 15.52
C GLY A 46 -12.09 -14.60 14.09
N GLU A 47 -11.74 -15.58 13.25
CA GLU A 47 -12.62 -16.24 12.29
C GLU A 47 -11.95 -17.51 11.75
N SER A 48 -12.43 -18.65 12.26
CA SER A 48 -12.59 -19.97 11.60
C SER A 48 -11.43 -20.71 10.90
N LEU A 49 -10.96 -21.76 11.61
CA LEU A 49 -10.84 -23.17 11.16
C LEU A 49 -10.07 -23.50 9.86
N VAL A 50 -8.75 -23.66 9.95
CA VAL A 50 -8.00 -24.81 9.38
C VAL A 50 -6.83 -25.10 10.33
N VAL A 51 -6.73 -26.35 10.78
CA VAL A 51 -5.55 -26.86 11.49
C VAL A 51 -4.49 -27.13 10.43
N ASP A 52 -3.64 -26.13 10.16
CA ASP A 52 -2.30 -26.34 9.64
C ASP A 52 -1.32 -25.74 10.65
N ASP A 53 -0.26 -26.48 10.95
CA ASP A 53 0.73 -26.19 11.99
C ASP A 53 1.21 -24.71 11.96
N PRO A 54 0.84 -23.85 12.93
CA PRO A 54 1.07 -22.40 12.84
C PRO A 54 2.52 -21.97 13.07
N SER A 55 3.32 -22.79 13.75
CA SER A 55 4.65 -22.38 14.26
C SER A 55 5.73 -22.28 13.16
N THR A 56 5.64 -23.10 12.12
CA THR A 56 6.65 -23.15 11.04
C THR A 56 6.38 -22.11 9.95
N SER A 57 5.11 -21.78 9.71
CA SER A 57 4.66 -20.83 8.69
C SER A 57 5.22 -19.43 8.95
N ASP A 58 5.06 -18.90 10.16
CA ASP A 58 5.43 -17.52 10.47
C ASP A 58 6.96 -17.29 10.49
N ILE A 59 7.73 -18.29 10.91
CA ILE A 59 9.20 -18.25 10.85
C ILE A 59 9.68 -18.26 9.40
N SER A 60 9.10 -19.13 8.57
CA SER A 60 9.45 -19.23 7.15
C SER A 60 9.13 -17.92 6.40
N LEU A 61 8.00 -17.28 6.73
CA LEU A 61 7.63 -15.97 6.20
C LEU A 61 8.61 -14.88 6.62
N TYR A 62 9.04 -14.87 7.89
CA TYR A 62 10.05 -13.91 8.38
C TYR A 62 11.39 -14.07 7.66
N LEU A 63 11.91 -15.30 7.56
CA LEU A 63 13.18 -15.59 6.90
C LEU A 63 13.11 -15.35 5.39
N SER A 64 11.99 -15.73 4.75
CA SER A 64 11.73 -15.43 3.35
C SER A 64 11.73 -13.92 3.09
N SER A 65 11.07 -13.15 3.97
CA SER A 65 11.04 -11.70 3.94
C SER A 65 12.43 -11.08 4.13
N LEU A 66 13.28 -11.67 4.98
CA LEU A 66 14.67 -11.24 5.16
C LEU A 66 15.51 -11.52 3.91
N SER A 67 15.44 -12.76 3.38
CA SER A 67 16.18 -13.18 2.18
C SER A 67 15.80 -12.32 0.97
N THR A 68 14.51 -12.14 0.70
CA THR A 68 14.06 -11.31 -0.42
C THR A 68 14.57 -9.88 -0.33
N ARG A 69 14.55 -9.25 0.84
CA ARG A 69 15.13 -7.90 1.02
C ARG A 69 16.64 -7.89 0.74
N ALA A 70 17.37 -8.90 1.23
CA ALA A 70 18.80 -9.03 0.96
C ALA A 70 19.09 -9.24 -0.54
N ASP A 71 18.31 -10.05 -1.22
CA ASP A 71 18.43 -10.34 -2.65
C ASP A 71 18.20 -9.09 -3.51
N TYR A 72 17.17 -8.30 -3.20
CA TYR A 72 16.91 -7.06 -3.93
C TYR A 72 17.96 -5.98 -3.66
N LEU A 73 18.44 -5.87 -2.43
CA LEU A 73 19.54 -4.97 -2.10
C LEU A 73 20.85 -5.38 -2.82
N GLY A 74 21.11 -6.69 -2.92
CA GLY A 74 22.23 -7.24 -3.67
C GLY A 74 22.12 -6.97 -5.17
N GLN A 75 20.94 -7.15 -5.76
CA GLN A 75 20.68 -6.83 -7.17
C GLN A 75 20.96 -5.36 -7.48
N ILE A 76 20.46 -4.43 -6.65
CA ILE A 76 20.72 -3.00 -6.84
C ILE A 76 22.20 -2.66 -6.72
N LYS A 77 22.90 -3.21 -5.72
CA LYS A 77 24.36 -3.03 -5.60
C LYS A 77 25.10 -3.54 -6.83
N GLY A 78 24.71 -4.69 -7.37
CA GLY A 78 25.29 -5.25 -8.61
C GLY A 78 24.99 -4.39 -9.84
N MET A 79 23.75 -3.90 -9.99
CA MET A 79 23.36 -3.00 -11.08
C MET A 79 24.17 -1.70 -11.02
N LEU A 80 24.31 -1.11 -9.83
CA LEU A 80 25.14 0.06 -9.63
C LEU A 80 26.60 -0.22 -9.97
N MET A 81 27.20 -1.31 -9.47
CA MET A 81 28.60 -1.66 -9.78
C MET A 81 28.88 -1.76 -11.29
N MET A 82 27.91 -2.24 -12.08
CA MET A 82 28.02 -2.27 -13.54
C MET A 82 27.97 -0.86 -14.15
N LEU A 83 27.13 0.03 -13.60
CA LEU A 83 26.95 1.40 -14.07
C LEU A 83 28.03 2.39 -13.59
N HIS A 84 28.66 2.16 -12.42
CA HIS A 84 29.76 2.98 -11.87
C HIS A 84 31.04 2.99 -12.74
N SER A 85 31.06 2.24 -13.85
CA SER A 85 32.05 2.41 -14.92
C SER A 85 31.92 3.76 -15.65
N THR A 86 30.76 4.43 -15.50
CA THR A 86 30.42 5.78 -15.95
C THR A 86 30.08 6.63 -14.71
N ASP A 87 30.28 7.95 -14.76
CA ASP A 87 30.13 8.89 -13.63
C ASP A 87 28.97 8.56 -12.65
N GLU A 88 29.26 8.59 -11.35
CA GLU A 88 28.42 8.03 -10.25
C GLU A 88 27.02 8.66 -10.20
N GLN A 89 26.91 9.97 -10.41
CA GLN A 89 25.62 10.66 -10.40
C GLN A 89 24.76 10.32 -11.63
N THR A 90 25.38 10.18 -12.80
CA THR A 90 24.66 9.76 -14.01
C THR A 90 24.21 8.30 -13.94
N ALA A 91 24.99 7.43 -13.27
CA ALA A 91 24.64 6.05 -13.03
C ALA A 91 23.35 5.92 -12.19
N GLU A 92 23.27 6.67 -11.09
CA GLU A 92 22.07 6.68 -10.24
C GLU A 92 20.84 7.19 -10.98
N GLN A 93 20.95 8.28 -11.74
CA GLN A 93 19.83 8.83 -12.52
C GLN A 93 19.36 7.87 -13.62
N SER A 94 20.30 7.23 -14.32
CA SER A 94 19.97 6.21 -15.32
C SER A 94 19.26 5.02 -14.70
N LEU A 95 19.62 4.63 -13.47
CA LEU A 95 18.96 3.54 -12.77
C LEU A 95 17.54 3.92 -12.32
N ILE A 96 17.32 5.16 -11.88
CA ILE A 96 15.97 5.69 -11.59
C ILE A 96 15.09 5.60 -12.83
N ASP A 97 15.57 6.12 -13.97
CA ASP A 97 14.85 6.09 -15.23
C ASP A 97 14.52 4.64 -15.67
N HIS A 98 15.45 3.71 -15.44
CA HIS A 98 15.24 2.31 -15.75
C HIS A 98 14.17 1.66 -14.86
N LEU A 99 14.22 1.90 -13.55
CA LEU A 99 13.27 1.35 -12.59
C LEU A 99 11.86 1.91 -12.77
N GLU A 100 11.73 3.21 -13.07
CA GLU A 100 10.43 3.83 -13.38
C GLU A 100 9.80 3.22 -14.64
N ARG A 101 10.59 3.00 -15.70
CA ARG A 101 10.09 2.33 -16.92
C ARG A 101 9.61 0.90 -16.63
N ILE A 102 10.35 0.13 -15.84
CA ILE A 102 9.93 -1.22 -15.44
C ILE A 102 8.60 -1.18 -14.68
N LEU A 103 8.43 -0.20 -13.78
CA LEU A 103 7.19 -0.02 -13.04
C LEU A 103 6.01 0.33 -13.97
N ASP A 104 6.20 1.23 -14.92
CA ASP A 104 5.17 1.61 -15.89
C ASP A 104 4.79 0.45 -16.81
N ASP A 105 5.78 -0.28 -17.32
CA ASP A 105 5.56 -1.46 -18.16
C ASP A 105 4.81 -2.57 -17.39
N ALA A 106 5.17 -2.78 -16.11
CA ALA A 106 4.48 -3.74 -15.25
C ALA A 106 3.02 -3.33 -15.00
N GLY A 107 2.76 -2.03 -14.82
CA GLY A 107 1.41 -1.48 -14.69
C GLY A 107 0.55 -1.69 -15.93
N LEU A 108 1.11 -1.46 -17.12
CA LEU A 108 0.42 -1.68 -18.39
C LEU A 108 0.11 -3.17 -18.65
N GLN A 109 1.05 -4.05 -18.32
CA GLN A 109 0.90 -5.50 -18.51
C GLN A 109 0.00 -6.16 -17.45
N LYS A 110 -0.39 -5.42 -16.39
CA LYS A 110 -1.13 -5.93 -15.21
C LYS A 110 -0.53 -7.23 -14.64
N ASN A 111 0.79 -7.36 -14.71
CA ASN A 111 1.50 -8.53 -14.21
C ASN A 111 1.94 -8.27 -12.76
N GLU A 112 1.32 -8.98 -11.82
CA GLU A 112 1.53 -8.79 -10.38
C GLU A 112 2.98 -9.11 -9.94
N ASP A 113 3.62 -10.13 -10.54
CA ASP A 113 4.99 -10.52 -10.18
C ASP A 113 6.00 -9.46 -10.61
N LYS A 114 5.85 -8.93 -11.83
CA LYS A 114 6.70 -7.85 -12.34
C LYS A 114 6.50 -6.56 -11.53
N MET A 115 5.26 -6.27 -11.15
CA MET A 115 4.92 -5.14 -10.30
C MET A 115 5.60 -5.26 -8.93
N GLY A 116 5.48 -6.41 -8.27
CA GLY A 116 6.12 -6.66 -6.99
C GLY A 116 7.64 -6.54 -7.05
N ARG A 117 8.26 -7.09 -8.09
CA ARG A 117 9.70 -6.95 -8.32
C ARG A 117 10.12 -5.48 -8.50
N ALA A 118 9.36 -4.70 -9.27
CA ALA A 118 9.65 -3.28 -9.50
C ALA A 118 9.60 -2.47 -8.20
N ILE A 119 8.55 -2.67 -7.39
CA ILE A 119 8.35 -2.01 -6.09
C ILE A 119 9.53 -2.32 -5.15
N MET A 120 9.90 -3.60 -5.03
CA MET A 120 10.97 -4.03 -4.13
C MET A 120 12.34 -3.52 -4.58
N LEU A 121 12.62 -3.48 -5.89
CA LEU A 121 13.86 -2.91 -6.43
C LEU A 121 13.94 -1.40 -6.17
N MET A 122 12.86 -0.66 -6.39
CA MET A 122 12.81 0.78 -6.09
C MET A 122 13.01 1.06 -4.59
N ALA A 123 12.39 0.26 -3.71
CA ALA A 123 12.57 0.39 -2.27
C ALA A 123 14.01 0.09 -1.85
N ALA A 124 14.61 -0.98 -2.39
CA ALA A 124 16.01 -1.33 -2.15
C ALA A 124 16.97 -0.23 -2.62
N PHE A 125 16.69 0.37 -3.79
CA PHE A 125 17.47 1.48 -4.32
C PHE A 125 17.32 2.75 -3.49
N PHE A 126 16.11 3.09 -3.06
CA PHE A 126 15.87 4.22 -2.16
C PHE A 126 16.66 4.09 -0.84
N ILE A 127 16.72 2.88 -0.27
CA ILE A 127 17.48 2.61 0.95
C ILE A 127 18.99 2.73 0.71
N HIS A 128 19.46 2.41 -0.50
CA HIS A 128 20.88 2.49 -0.85
C HIS A 128 21.37 3.94 -1.05
N LEU A 129 20.53 4.80 -1.65
CA LEU A 129 20.86 6.21 -1.91
C LEU A 129 21.16 6.97 -0.63
N LYS A 130 22.23 7.74 -0.56
CA LYS A 130 22.56 8.55 0.63
C LYS A 130 21.63 9.75 0.78
N ASP A 131 21.33 10.41 -0.34
CA ASP A 131 20.51 11.61 -0.38
C ASP A 131 19.05 11.31 -0.73
N LEU A 132 18.16 12.23 -0.36
CA LEU A 132 16.75 12.12 -0.68
C LEU A 132 16.52 12.39 -2.16
N ASN A 133 16.09 11.37 -2.90
CA ASN A 133 15.58 11.55 -4.24
C ASN A 133 14.04 11.61 -4.23
N HIS A 134 13.48 12.83 -4.27
CA HIS A 134 12.03 13.04 -4.26
C HIS A 134 11.31 12.35 -5.41
N ARG A 135 11.95 12.21 -6.57
CA ARG A 135 11.36 11.56 -7.74
C ARG A 135 11.17 10.06 -7.48
N LEU A 136 12.18 9.39 -6.93
CA LEU A 136 12.10 7.98 -6.56
C LEU A 136 11.09 7.75 -5.42
N LEU A 137 11.10 8.62 -4.40
CA LEU A 137 10.14 8.58 -3.28
C LEU A 137 8.70 8.68 -3.81
N ARG A 138 8.45 9.67 -4.67
CA ARG A 138 7.15 9.88 -5.29
C ARG A 138 6.74 8.69 -6.14
N ALA A 139 7.63 8.16 -6.98
CA ALA A 139 7.35 7.00 -7.82
C ALA A 139 6.89 5.79 -6.98
N LEU A 140 7.53 5.55 -5.82
CA LEU A 140 7.21 4.44 -4.92
C LEU A 140 5.90 4.65 -4.14
N ILE A 141 5.66 5.85 -3.63
CA ILE A 141 4.46 6.14 -2.84
C ILE A 141 3.21 6.19 -3.73
N TRP A 142 3.36 6.59 -4.99
CA TRP A 142 2.26 6.73 -5.93
C TRP A 142 1.93 5.43 -6.69
N VAL A 143 2.57 4.31 -6.34
CA VAL A 143 2.28 3.00 -6.96
C VAL A 143 0.80 2.59 -6.83
N PRO A 144 0.13 2.71 -5.66
CA PRO A 144 -1.29 2.36 -5.54
C PRO A 144 -2.20 3.18 -6.46
N LEU A 145 -1.80 4.39 -6.84
CA LEU A 145 -2.54 5.24 -7.79
C LEU A 145 -2.44 4.71 -9.23
N ARG A 146 -1.36 3.99 -9.58
CA ARG A 146 -1.16 3.37 -10.91
C ARG A 146 -1.89 2.03 -11.01
N ASN A 147 -1.80 1.20 -9.98
CA ASN A 147 -2.45 -0.10 -9.93
C ASN A 147 -3.12 -0.33 -8.58
N PHE A 148 -4.44 -0.14 -8.53
CA PHE A 148 -5.22 -0.25 -7.31
C PHE A 148 -5.72 -1.70 -7.11
N THR A 149 -4.83 -2.59 -6.66
CA THR A 149 -5.15 -3.99 -6.33
C THR A 149 -4.75 -4.34 -4.90
N ASP A 150 -5.35 -5.40 -4.33
CA ASP A 150 -5.01 -5.88 -2.98
C ASP A 150 -3.53 -6.28 -2.88
N SER A 151 -3.06 -7.07 -3.86
CA SER A 151 -1.68 -7.51 -4.00
C SER A 151 -0.68 -6.34 -4.02
N THR A 152 -0.92 -5.35 -4.87
CA THR A 152 -0.07 -4.16 -5.01
C THR A 152 -0.04 -3.33 -3.73
N MET A 153 -1.19 -3.20 -3.05
CA MET A 153 -1.27 -2.45 -1.81
C MET A 153 -0.50 -3.13 -0.68
N ARG A 154 -0.60 -4.45 -0.52
CA ARG A 154 0.19 -5.22 0.47
C ARG A 154 1.69 -5.04 0.23
N LEU A 155 2.13 -5.16 -1.02
CA LEU A 155 3.53 -4.96 -1.41
C LEU A 155 4.00 -3.52 -1.15
N SER A 156 3.14 -2.54 -1.45
CA SER A 156 3.42 -1.13 -1.16
C SER A 156 3.63 -0.92 0.34
N ILE A 157 2.72 -1.40 1.19
CA ILE A 157 2.85 -1.30 2.66
C ILE A 157 4.10 -2.00 3.17
N MET A 158 4.43 -3.19 2.66
CA MET A 158 5.65 -3.91 3.02
C MET A 158 6.90 -3.10 2.67
N SER A 159 6.93 -2.49 1.48
CA SER A 159 8.04 -1.63 1.03
C SER A 159 8.15 -0.34 1.84
N TRP A 160 7.03 0.30 2.16
CA TRP A 160 6.96 1.51 2.98
C TRP A 160 7.43 1.24 4.40
N ASN A 161 6.99 0.13 5.00
CA ASN A 161 7.45 -0.30 6.31
C ASN A 161 8.96 -0.52 6.34
N TRP A 162 9.52 -1.13 5.29
CA TRP A 162 10.95 -1.33 5.17
C TRP A 162 11.71 0.00 5.11
N ILE A 163 11.25 0.95 4.30
CA ILE A 163 11.89 2.27 4.16
C ILE A 163 11.82 3.08 5.46
N LEU A 164 10.64 3.15 6.08
CA LEU A 164 10.43 3.93 7.32
C LEU A 164 11.30 3.44 8.47
N VAL A 165 11.64 2.14 8.47
CA VAL A 165 12.57 1.54 9.44
C VAL A 165 14.03 1.78 9.06
N ALA A 166 14.39 1.62 7.79
CA ALA A 166 15.76 1.75 7.33
C ALA A 166 16.25 3.21 7.33
N ARG A 167 15.35 4.17 7.08
CA ARG A 167 15.64 5.60 6.91
C ARG A 167 14.66 6.45 7.69
N ALA A 168 14.97 6.68 8.97
CA ALA A 168 14.18 7.54 9.84
C ALA A 168 14.25 9.03 9.44
N ASP A 169 15.31 9.43 8.74
CA ASP A 169 15.61 10.82 8.41
C ASP A 169 14.58 11.47 7.48
N PHE A 170 13.84 10.67 6.70
CA PHE A 170 12.88 11.14 5.68
C PHE A 170 11.43 10.76 6.00
N GLN A 171 11.12 10.43 7.26
CA GLN A 171 9.76 10.00 7.63
C GLN A 171 8.73 11.10 7.35
N ILE A 172 9.05 12.37 7.61
CA ILE A 172 8.13 13.49 7.36
C ILE A 172 7.87 13.65 5.86
N ASP A 173 8.93 13.70 5.04
CA ASP A 173 8.81 13.79 3.58
C ASP A 173 8.00 12.61 3.00
N PHE A 174 8.22 11.41 3.53
CA PHE A 174 7.46 10.22 3.18
C PHE A 174 5.96 10.40 3.50
N PHE A 175 5.63 10.82 4.72
CA PHE A 175 4.23 10.98 5.14
C PHE A 175 3.52 12.10 4.39
N GLN A 176 4.23 13.18 4.02
CA GLN A 176 3.68 14.26 3.21
C GLN A 176 3.33 13.80 1.78
N GLU A 177 4.22 13.07 1.12
CA GLU A 177 3.95 12.49 -0.21
C GLU A 177 2.84 11.42 -0.14
N MET A 178 2.81 10.63 0.93
CA MET A 178 1.79 9.60 1.13
C MET A 178 0.41 10.20 1.38
N ALA A 179 0.31 11.27 2.17
CA ALA A 179 -0.91 12.05 2.33
C ALA A 179 -1.37 12.62 0.98
N SER A 180 -0.45 13.17 0.19
CA SER A 180 -0.76 13.70 -1.15
C SER A 180 -1.31 12.61 -2.09
N CYS A 181 -0.73 11.41 -2.03
CA CYS A 181 -1.23 10.25 -2.77
C CYS A 181 -2.64 9.84 -2.33
N TRP A 182 -2.89 9.76 -1.01
CA TRP A 182 -4.20 9.46 -0.45
C TRP A 182 -5.27 10.47 -0.89
N ILE A 183 -4.97 11.77 -0.77
CA ILE A 183 -5.86 12.84 -1.23
C ILE A 183 -6.14 12.70 -2.73
N LYS A 184 -5.12 12.34 -3.53
CA LYS A 184 -5.30 12.17 -4.98
C LYS A 184 -6.17 10.96 -5.32
N ILE A 185 -6.09 9.89 -4.53
CA ILE A 185 -6.96 8.71 -4.63
C ILE A 185 -8.40 9.09 -4.32
N ALA A 186 -8.62 9.88 -3.26
CA ALA A 186 -9.95 10.39 -2.92
C ALA A 186 -10.51 11.28 -4.03
N GLN A 187 -9.71 12.18 -4.60
CA GLN A 187 -10.12 13.05 -5.73
C GLN A 187 -10.42 12.29 -7.03
N ARG A 188 -9.94 11.05 -7.18
CA ARG A 188 -10.22 10.18 -8.33
C ARG A 188 -11.40 9.23 -8.09
N ASP A 189 -12.11 9.40 -6.97
CA ASP A 189 -13.27 8.59 -6.59
C ASP A 189 -12.97 7.08 -6.67
N MET A 190 -11.82 6.66 -6.14
CA MET A 190 -11.42 5.25 -6.17
C MET A 190 -11.83 4.52 -4.89
N GLY A 191 -12.21 3.26 -5.00
CA GLY A 191 -12.51 2.37 -3.88
C GLY A 191 -13.61 2.90 -2.95
N VAL A 192 -13.25 3.32 -1.73
CA VAL A 192 -14.22 3.86 -0.74
C VAL A 192 -14.82 5.19 -1.19
N PHE A 193 -14.09 5.96 -1.99
CA PHE A 193 -14.53 7.26 -2.49
C PHE A 193 -15.34 7.16 -3.79
N ALA A 194 -15.51 5.95 -4.34
CA ALA A 194 -16.27 5.77 -5.57
C ALA A 194 -17.75 6.13 -5.36
N PRO A 195 -18.39 6.84 -6.31
CA PRO A 195 -19.81 7.13 -6.21
C PRO A 195 -20.61 5.84 -6.21
N ASP A 196 -21.75 5.87 -5.51
CA ASP A 196 -22.70 4.79 -5.60
C ASP A 196 -23.37 4.74 -6.98
N ASP A 197 -23.26 3.60 -7.65
CA ASP A 197 -24.00 3.28 -8.86
C ASP A 197 -25.50 3.42 -8.59
N ALA A 198 -26.21 3.95 -9.58
CA ALA A 198 -27.65 4.11 -9.51
C ALA A 198 -28.32 2.76 -9.21
N MET A 199 -28.98 2.67 -8.04
CA MET A 199 -29.74 1.50 -7.66
C MET A 199 -31.04 1.45 -8.47
N ALA A 200 -31.14 0.49 -9.38
CA ALA A 200 -32.43 0.16 -9.98
C ALA A 200 -33.34 -0.43 -8.89
N CYS A 201 -34.56 0.09 -8.75
CA CYS A 201 -35.47 -0.37 -7.72
C CYS A 201 -35.78 -1.85 -7.97
N PRO A 202 -35.55 -2.76 -7.01
CA PRO A 202 -35.73 -4.21 -7.22
C PRO A 202 -37.17 -4.57 -7.59
N LEU A 203 -38.12 -3.72 -7.22
CA LEU A 203 -39.55 -3.84 -7.56
C LEU A 203 -39.88 -3.42 -9.01
N SER A 204 -38.97 -2.71 -9.69
CA SER A 204 -39.15 -2.18 -11.05
C SER A 204 -38.48 -3.01 -12.15
N CYS A 205 -37.62 -3.98 -11.78
CA CYS A 205 -36.86 -4.78 -12.74
C CYS A 205 -37.32 -6.24 -12.76
N ARG A 206 -37.56 -6.80 -13.95
CA ARG A 206 -37.88 -8.24 -14.15
C ARG A 206 -36.72 -9.19 -13.80
N TYR A 207 -35.49 -8.71 -13.92
CA TYR A 207 -34.27 -9.43 -13.53
C TYR A 207 -33.37 -8.44 -12.78
N ALA A 208 -33.16 -8.67 -11.49
CA ALA A 208 -32.23 -7.89 -10.69
C ALA A 208 -30.81 -8.43 -10.92
N ASN A 209 -29.89 -7.58 -11.36
CA ASN A 209 -28.48 -7.96 -11.46
C ASN A 209 -27.76 -7.59 -10.16
N ARG A 210 -26.91 -8.49 -9.65
CA ARG A 210 -26.15 -8.24 -8.41
C ARG A 210 -25.05 -7.23 -8.71
N ARG A 211 -24.97 -6.17 -7.90
CA ARG A 211 -23.94 -5.14 -8.03
C ARG A 211 -22.55 -5.75 -7.77
N PRO A 212 -21.52 -5.41 -8.57
CA PRO A 212 -20.14 -5.75 -8.22
C PRO A 212 -19.77 -5.05 -6.91
N SER A 213 -19.13 -5.78 -5.99
CA SER A 213 -18.66 -5.20 -4.73
C SER A 213 -17.60 -4.13 -5.04
N PRO A 214 -17.67 -2.94 -4.41
CA PRO A 214 -16.61 -1.95 -4.56
C PRO A 214 -15.28 -2.51 -4.05
N LEU A 215 -14.17 -2.03 -4.63
CA LEU A 215 -12.82 -2.49 -4.30
C LEU A 215 -12.34 -1.83 -2.99
N LEU A 216 -12.86 -2.33 -1.87
CA LEU A 216 -12.64 -1.77 -0.53
C LEU A 216 -11.33 -2.27 0.12
N GLN A 217 -10.86 -3.45 -0.28
CA GLN A 217 -9.72 -4.12 0.37
C GLN A 217 -8.43 -3.29 0.42
N PRO A 218 -7.99 -2.62 -0.67
CA PRO A 218 -6.76 -1.83 -0.60
C PRO A 218 -6.86 -0.64 0.37
N HIS A 219 -8.04 0.01 0.45
CA HIS A 219 -8.27 1.07 1.44
C HIS A 219 -8.25 0.51 2.87
N ALA A 220 -8.84 -0.66 3.11
CA ALA A 220 -8.81 -1.29 4.43
C ALA A 220 -7.37 -1.58 4.90
N LEU A 221 -6.53 -2.12 4.00
CA LEU A 221 -5.11 -2.31 4.29
C LEU A 221 -4.37 -1.01 4.58
N TRP A 222 -4.63 0.05 3.81
CA TRP A 222 -4.03 1.37 4.02
C TRP A 222 -4.46 1.97 5.36
N VAL A 223 -5.75 1.92 5.70
CA VAL A 223 -6.28 2.43 6.98
C VAL A 223 -5.69 1.67 8.16
N ASN A 224 -5.50 0.35 8.05
CA ASN A 224 -4.81 -0.43 9.07
C ASN A 224 -3.35 0.04 9.26
N PHE A 225 -2.64 0.28 8.16
CA PHE A 225 -1.29 0.86 8.21
C PHE A 225 -1.30 2.25 8.87
N LEU A 226 -2.21 3.15 8.48
CA LEU A 226 -2.34 4.48 9.08
C LEU A 226 -2.66 4.40 10.57
N THR A 227 -3.51 3.47 10.99
CA THR A 227 -3.87 3.26 12.41
C THR A 227 -2.64 2.91 13.24
N GLU A 228 -1.79 2.00 12.74
CA GLU A 228 -0.52 1.69 13.40
C GLU A 228 0.40 2.93 13.47
N ARG A 229 0.49 3.69 12.37
CA ARG A 229 1.35 4.88 12.30
C ARG A 229 0.88 6.03 13.18
N VAL A 230 -0.41 6.32 13.24
CA VAL A 230 -0.99 7.34 14.14
C VAL A 230 -0.76 6.93 15.60
N THR A 231 -0.95 5.65 15.92
CA THR A 231 -0.70 5.13 17.28
C THR A 231 0.76 5.35 17.70
N LEU A 232 1.72 5.16 16.79
CA LEU A 232 3.13 5.43 17.05
C LEU A 232 3.44 6.93 17.11
N ALA A 233 2.94 7.71 16.14
CA ALA A 233 3.20 9.14 16.01
C ALA A 233 2.71 9.92 17.25
N LYS A 234 1.59 9.51 17.85
CA LYS A 234 1.02 10.14 19.06
C LYS A 234 2.02 10.25 20.21
N PHE A 235 3.00 9.36 20.28
CA PHE A 235 4.01 9.35 21.34
C PHE A 235 5.36 9.93 20.91
N CYS A 236 5.60 10.06 19.60
CA CYS A 236 6.94 10.30 19.06
C CYS A 236 7.08 11.61 18.28
N ASN A 237 6.02 12.08 17.60
CA ASN A 237 6.13 13.19 16.66
C ASN A 237 4.78 13.89 16.41
N GLN A 238 4.66 15.15 16.84
CA GLN A 238 3.47 15.97 16.62
C GLN A 238 3.28 16.36 15.15
N GLU A 239 4.36 16.64 14.41
CA GLU A 239 4.28 17.03 12.99
C GLU A 239 3.67 15.92 12.13
N GLN A 240 3.93 14.65 12.47
CA GLN A 240 3.29 13.50 11.81
C GLN A 240 1.78 13.46 12.08
N ILE A 241 1.35 13.79 13.31
CA ILE A 241 -0.07 13.86 13.66
C ILE A 241 -0.75 14.98 12.87
N ASP A 242 -0.13 16.16 12.79
CA ASP A 242 -0.67 17.30 12.05
C ASP A 242 -0.82 16.98 10.56
N LEU A 243 0.13 16.24 9.97
CA LEU A 243 0.04 15.75 8.59
C LEU A 243 -1.14 14.78 8.39
N PHE A 244 -1.32 13.81 9.30
CA PHE A 244 -2.44 12.88 9.22
C PHE A 244 -3.78 13.58 9.43
N GLU A 245 -3.86 14.53 10.37
CA GLU A 245 -5.05 15.34 10.61
C GLU A 245 -5.43 16.13 9.35
N LEU A 246 -4.47 16.85 8.75
CA LEU A 246 -4.69 17.60 7.51
C LEU A 246 -5.17 16.69 6.36
N MET A 247 -4.57 15.51 6.22
CA MET A 247 -4.96 14.53 5.21
C MET A 247 -6.42 14.07 5.41
N PHE A 248 -6.84 13.79 6.65
CA PHE A 248 -8.22 13.39 6.93
C PHE A 248 -9.21 14.54 6.75
N ILE A 249 -8.88 15.76 7.20
CA ILE A 249 -9.74 16.94 7.00
C ILE A 249 -9.97 17.21 5.50
N GLN A 250 -8.96 17.03 4.66
CA GLN A 250 -9.07 17.25 3.22
C GLN A 250 -9.85 16.15 2.48
N THR A 251 -9.90 14.94 3.04
CA THR A 251 -10.59 13.80 2.38
C THR A 251 -11.99 13.54 2.92
N LEU A 252 -12.24 13.86 4.19
CA LEU A 252 -13.55 13.72 4.82
C LEU A 252 -14.36 15.00 4.64
N SER A 253 -15.27 14.95 3.68
CA SER A 253 -16.21 16.06 3.47
C SER A 253 -17.17 16.19 4.66
N LEU A 254 -17.33 17.42 5.18
CA LEU A 254 -18.38 17.76 6.14
C LEU A 254 -19.78 17.85 5.51
N ARG A 255 -19.91 17.52 4.21
CA ARG A 255 -21.21 17.46 3.53
C ARG A 255 -22.07 16.35 4.13
N ILE A 256 -23.17 16.75 4.76
CA ILE A 256 -24.17 15.84 5.31
C ILE A 256 -25.18 15.55 4.19
N GLY A 257 -24.89 14.53 3.39
CA GLY A 257 -25.72 14.09 2.27
C GLY A 257 -25.78 15.09 1.10
N ASP A 258 -25.71 14.59 -0.13
CA ASP A 258 -26.25 15.30 -1.29
C ASP A 258 -27.22 14.35 -1.99
N SER A 259 -28.50 14.74 -1.97
CA SER A 259 -29.59 14.02 -2.64
C SER A 259 -29.57 14.41 -4.11
N THR A 260 -28.81 13.69 -4.93
CA THR A 260 -29.11 13.60 -6.35
C THR A 260 -29.72 12.23 -6.61
N VAL A 261 -30.98 12.09 -6.16
CA VAL A 261 -31.89 11.19 -6.86
C VAL A 261 -31.91 11.70 -8.31
N PRO A 262 -31.49 10.92 -9.32
CA PRO A 262 -31.64 11.36 -10.70
C PRO A 262 -33.13 11.63 -10.92
N ASN A 263 -33.47 12.82 -11.42
CA ASN A 263 -34.83 13.24 -11.73
C ASN A 263 -35.59 12.15 -12.50
N VAL A 264 -36.35 11.33 -11.79
CA VAL A 264 -37.45 10.54 -12.36
C VAL A 264 -38.62 11.50 -12.49
N THR A 265 -38.53 12.46 -13.39
CA THR A 265 -39.69 13.21 -13.87
C THR A 265 -39.38 13.85 -15.22
N GLN A 266 -39.72 13.13 -16.29
CA GLN A 266 -40.40 13.60 -17.50
C GLN A 266 -40.14 12.65 -18.69
N GLN A 267 -40.65 11.43 -18.59
CA GLN A 267 -41.13 10.71 -19.78
C GLN A 267 -42.47 10.08 -19.43
N SER A 268 -43.50 10.92 -19.38
CA SER A 268 -44.89 10.49 -19.29
C SER A 268 -45.76 11.47 -20.05
N THR A 269 -45.66 11.47 -21.39
CA THR A 269 -46.77 11.79 -22.31
C THR A 269 -46.29 11.70 -23.75
N SER A 270 -46.35 10.51 -24.35
CA SER A 270 -46.49 10.38 -25.81
C SER A 270 -47.01 9.00 -26.23
N TYR A 271 -47.98 8.43 -25.53
CA TYR A 271 -48.77 7.29 -26.04
C TYR A 271 -50.21 7.35 -25.52
N ILE A 272 -50.95 8.37 -25.97
CA ILE A 272 -52.41 8.29 -26.07
C ILE A 272 -52.76 8.71 -27.50
N GLY A 273 -52.65 7.77 -28.43
CA GLY A 273 -53.28 7.85 -29.75
C GLY A 273 -54.50 6.95 -29.74
N CYS A 274 -55.63 7.45 -29.24
CA CYS A 274 -56.93 6.82 -29.42
C CYS A 274 -57.73 7.58 -30.49
N ALA A 275 -58.25 6.77 -31.42
CA ALA A 275 -59.44 6.97 -32.24
C ALA A 275 -59.40 7.99 -33.39
N GLY A 276 -59.56 7.43 -34.60
CA GLY A 276 -59.96 8.10 -35.83
C GLY A 276 -60.62 7.11 -36.78
N PHE A 277 -61.78 6.57 -36.38
CA PHE A 277 -62.79 6.02 -37.28
C PHE A 277 -63.32 7.17 -38.14
N HIS A 278 -63.27 7.07 -39.47
CA HIS A 278 -64.40 7.47 -40.32
C HIS A 278 -64.26 6.98 -41.77
N SER A 279 -65.34 6.30 -42.17
CA SER A 279 -65.91 6.12 -43.52
C SER A 279 -65.16 5.28 -44.55
#